data_AF-A0A1B6IJM8-F1
#
_entry.id   AF-A0A1B6IJM8-F1
#
_cell.length_a   1.000
_cell.length_b   1.000
_cell.length_c   1.000
_cell.angle_alpha   90.00
_cell.angle_beta   90.00
_cell.angle_gamma   90.00
#
_symmetry.space_group_name_H-M   'P 1'
#
loop_
_entity.id
_entity.type
_entity.pdbx_description
1 polymer ?
#
loop_
_entity_poly.entity_id
_entity_poly.type
_entity_poly.pdbx_seq_one_letter_code
_entity_poly.pdbx_strand_id
1 'polypeptide(L)'
;QDTSNVKNGGSKATSWAVSCGQGFYVRSLVHDLAEAVESSGHVTALVRTKHGPFKLKDCLHADHYTLDNVVSAIAEARRRHPKLAEILDKYWKTHPRDNKQQRQKVNGS
;
A
#
# COMPACT_ATOMS: atom_id res chain seq x y z
N GLN A 1 -4.51 -25.45 22.66
CA GLN A 1 -5.13 -24.74 23.80
C GLN A 1 -4.14 -23.69 24.24
N ASP A 2 -4.40 -22.42 23.96
CA ASP A 2 -3.97 -21.34 24.84
C ASP A 2 -4.98 -20.20 24.66
N THR A 3 -5.54 -19.77 25.78
CA THR A 3 -6.73 -18.95 25.90
C THR A 3 -6.33 -17.63 26.55
N SER A 4 -6.31 -16.55 25.77
CA SER A 4 -6.33 -15.18 26.29
C SER A 4 -7.60 -14.49 25.80
N ASN A 5 -8.73 -14.90 26.38
CA ASN A 5 -10.02 -14.23 26.27
C ASN A 5 -9.99 -12.92 27.08
N VAL A 6 -9.57 -11.83 26.46
CA VAL A 6 -9.77 -10.48 27.00
C VAL A 6 -11.24 -10.13 26.83
N LYS A 7 -12.01 -10.18 27.93
CA LYS A 7 -13.39 -9.70 27.97
C LYS A 7 -13.41 -8.18 27.82
N ASN A 8 -13.62 -7.68 26.60
CA ASN A 8 -13.98 -6.28 26.37
C ASN A 8 -15.50 -6.13 26.39
N GLY A 9 -16.01 -5.20 27.19
CA GLY A 9 -17.43 -4.92 27.29
C GLY A 9 -18.04 -4.52 25.94
N GLY A 10 -19.02 -5.28 25.47
CA GLY A 10 -20.12 -4.90 24.55
C GLY A 10 -19.90 -4.00 23.33
N SER A 11 -18.68 -3.71 22.86
CA SER A 11 -18.47 -2.81 21.73
C SER A 11 -18.99 -3.42 20.43
N LYS A 12 -20.08 -2.88 19.88
CA LYS A 12 -20.57 -3.26 18.54
C LYS A 12 -19.62 -2.71 17.47
N ALA A 13 -19.12 -3.57 16.60
CA ALA A 13 -18.30 -3.20 15.45
C ALA A 13 -19.09 -3.33 14.14
N THR A 14 -18.94 -2.36 13.25
CA THR A 14 -19.50 -2.38 11.89
C THR A 14 -18.38 -2.15 10.87
N SER A 15 -18.52 -2.71 9.66
CA SER A 15 -17.51 -2.61 8.59
C SER A 15 -18.15 -2.11 7.30
N TRP A 16 -17.59 -1.05 6.73
CA TRP A 16 -18.09 -0.39 5.52
C TRP A 16 -16.99 -0.25 4.46
N ALA A 17 -17.39 -0.13 3.20
CA ALA A 17 -16.50 0.18 2.08
C ALA A 17 -16.73 1.63 1.62
N VAL A 18 -15.65 2.39 1.45
CA VAL A 18 -15.69 3.79 1.02
C VAL A 18 -14.78 3.97 -0.20
N SER A 19 -15.28 4.68 -1.21
CA SER A 19 -14.47 5.20 -2.31
C SER A 19 -14.25 6.69 -2.10
N CYS A 20 -12.99 7.11 -2.01
CA CYS A 20 -12.64 8.50 -1.72
C CYS A 20 -11.41 8.95 -2.52
N GLY A 21 -11.27 10.26 -2.70
CA GLY A 21 -10.12 10.88 -3.35
C GLY A 21 -8.87 10.93 -2.46
N GLN A 22 -7.79 11.50 -3.01
CA GLN A 22 -6.59 11.80 -2.24
C GLN A 22 -6.90 12.82 -1.13
N GLY A 23 -6.21 12.70 0.01
CA GLY A 23 -6.39 13.59 1.16
C GLY A 23 -7.65 13.33 2.00
N PHE A 24 -8.41 12.28 1.73
CA PHE A 24 -9.60 11.94 2.52
C PHE A 24 -9.24 11.30 3.87
N TYR A 25 -9.84 11.80 4.95
CA TYR A 25 -9.61 11.33 6.32
C TYR A 25 -10.77 10.45 6.80
N VAL A 26 -10.65 9.13 6.61
CA VAL A 26 -11.66 8.14 7.07
C VAL A 26 -11.93 8.24 8.57
N ARG A 27 -10.93 8.63 9.38
CA ARG A 27 -11.10 8.82 10.83
C ARG A 27 -12.04 9.98 11.16
N SER A 28 -11.97 11.08 10.40
CA SER A 28 -12.88 12.21 10.56
C SER A 28 -14.29 11.80 10.15
N LEU A 29 -14.45 11.10 9.03
CA LEU A 29 -15.77 10.56 8.63
C LEU A 29 -16.42 9.73 9.75
N VAL A 30 -15.67 8.81 10.37
CA VAL A 30 -16.21 7.98 11.46
C VAL A 30 -16.56 8.81 12.70
N HIS A 31 -15.79 9.86 12.99
CA HIS A 31 -16.11 10.78 14.07
C HIS A 31 -17.42 11.53 13.81
N ASP A 32 -17.56 12.13 12.62
CA ASP A 32 -18.74 12.90 12.21
C ASP A 32 -20.01 12.02 12.23
N LEU A 33 -19.88 10.76 11.80
CA LEU A 33 -20.99 9.78 11.84
C LEU A 33 -21.40 9.41 13.26
N ALA A 34 -20.43 9.27 14.17
CA ALA A 34 -20.71 8.96 15.57
C ALA A 34 -21.42 10.13 16.25
N GLU A 35 -20.96 11.37 15.99
CA GLU A 35 -21.59 12.59 16.49
C GLU A 35 -23.03 12.74 15.96
N ALA A 36 -23.26 12.48 14.67
CA ALA A 36 -24.59 12.57 14.06
C ALA A 36 -25.62 11.60 14.65
N VAL A 37 -25.18 10.54 15.33
CA VAL A 37 -26.06 9.58 16.03
C VAL A 37 -25.95 9.71 17.55
N GLU A 38 -25.46 10.84 18.04
CA GLU A 38 -25.31 11.16 19.47
C GLU A 38 -24.49 10.09 20.23
N SER A 39 -23.45 9.57 19.60
CA SER A 39 -22.61 8.48 20.11
C SER A 39 -21.12 8.81 20.01
N SER A 40 -20.28 7.84 20.40
CA SER A 40 -18.83 7.89 20.20
C SER A 40 -18.40 6.68 19.37
N GLY A 41 -17.48 6.91 18.46
CA GLY A 41 -16.98 5.88 17.55
C GLY A 41 -15.57 6.21 17.09
N HIS A 42 -14.77 5.17 16.91
CA HIS A 42 -13.44 5.29 16.35
C HIS A 42 -13.16 4.15 15.38
N VAL A 43 -12.25 4.38 14.44
CA VAL A 43 -11.78 3.34 13.54
C VAL A 43 -10.95 2.32 14.34
N THR A 44 -11.32 1.05 14.26
CA THR A 44 -10.56 -0.07 14.86
C THR A 44 -9.69 -0.78 13.85
N ALA A 45 -10.13 -0.84 12.59
CA ALA A 45 -9.40 -1.42 11.47
C ALA A 45 -9.68 -0.61 10.19
N LEU A 46 -8.65 -0.43 9.37
CA LEU A 46 -8.74 0.25 8.08
C LEU A 46 -7.90 -0.49 7.04
N VAL A 47 -8.53 -0.90 5.94
CA VAL A 47 -7.85 -1.57 4.84
C VAL A 47 -8.02 -0.75 3.56
N ARG A 48 -6.91 -0.28 3.00
CA ARG A 48 -6.92 0.40 1.70
C ARG A 48 -6.95 -0.65 0.59
N THR A 49 -8.10 -0.82 -0.06
CA THR A 49 -8.30 -1.85 -1.09
C THR A 49 -7.85 -1.44 -2.49
N LYS A 50 -7.66 -0.13 -2.74
CA LYS A 50 -7.25 0.43 -4.03
C LYS A 50 -6.45 1.73 -3.85
N HIS A 51 -5.47 1.96 -4.71
CA HIS A 51 -4.76 3.23 -4.84
C HIS A 51 -4.41 3.49 -6.31
N GLY A 52 -5.08 4.46 -6.93
CA GLY A 52 -4.97 4.70 -8.37
C GLY A 52 -5.29 3.43 -9.17
N PRO A 53 -4.39 2.95 -10.05
CA PRO A 53 -4.64 1.74 -10.83
C PRO A 53 -4.44 0.43 -10.05
N PHE A 54 -3.81 0.47 -8.87
CA PHE A 54 -3.44 -0.71 -8.10
C PHE A 54 -4.53 -1.10 -7.10
N LYS A 55 -4.78 -2.40 -6.98
CA LYS A 55 -5.69 -3.02 -6.01
C LYS A 55 -4.91 -3.82 -4.98
N LEU A 56 -5.55 -4.18 -3.88
CA LEU A 56 -4.95 -4.99 -2.82
C LEU A 56 -4.35 -6.31 -3.33
N LYS A 57 -4.98 -6.93 -4.34
CA LYS A 57 -4.47 -8.15 -4.99
C LYS A 57 -3.15 -7.98 -5.76
N ASP A 58 -2.78 -6.74 -6.06
CA ASP A 58 -1.51 -6.41 -6.72
C ASP A 58 -0.37 -6.28 -5.69
N CYS A 59 -0.68 -6.26 -4.40
CA CYS A 59 0.31 -6.18 -3.33
C CYS A 59 1.00 -7.54 -3.14
N LEU A 60 2.32 -7.51 -3.00
CA LEU A 60 3.09 -8.68 -2.56
C LEU A 60 2.89 -8.87 -1.06
N HIS A 61 2.78 -10.13 -0.62
CA HIS A 61 2.83 -10.47 0.80
C HIS A 61 4.26 -10.36 1.33
N ALA A 62 4.44 -10.01 2.60
CA ALA A 62 5.75 -9.81 3.21
C ALA A 62 6.67 -11.04 3.07
N ASP A 63 6.11 -12.23 3.22
CA ASP A 63 6.83 -13.50 3.07
C ASP A 63 7.31 -13.78 1.64
N HIS A 64 6.85 -13.00 0.66
CA HIS A 64 7.12 -13.18 -0.77
C HIS A 64 7.95 -12.05 -1.38
N TYR A 65 8.65 -11.25 -0.56
CA TYR A 65 9.58 -10.21 -1.01
C TYR A 65 10.91 -10.78 -1.53
N THR A 66 10.83 -11.73 -2.46
CA THR A 66 11.99 -12.23 -3.20
C THR A 66 12.25 -11.36 -4.43
N LEU A 67 13.50 -11.35 -4.92
CA LEU A 67 13.86 -10.59 -6.11
C LEU A 67 13.01 -11.01 -7.32
N ASP A 68 12.83 -12.32 -7.52
CA ASP A 68 12.05 -12.85 -8.64
C ASP A 68 10.60 -12.39 -8.59
N ASN A 69 9.96 -12.46 -7.41
CA ASN A 69 8.57 -12.03 -7.24
C ASN A 69 8.42 -10.53 -7.47
N VAL A 70 9.36 -9.72 -6.99
CA VAL A 70 9.36 -8.27 -7.20
C VAL A 70 9.53 -7.95 -8.69
N VAL A 71 10.46 -8.60 -9.38
CA VAL A 71 10.69 -8.41 -10.82
C VAL A 71 9.46 -8.81 -11.62
N SER A 72 8.86 -9.98 -11.33
CA SER A 72 7.62 -10.43 -11.97
C SER A 72 6.45 -9.46 -11.73
N ALA A 73 6.28 -8.98 -10.50
CA ALA A 73 5.23 -8.02 -10.16
C ALA A 73 5.41 -6.68 -10.89
N ILE A 74 6.65 -6.19 -11.00
CA ILE A 74 6.95 -4.98 -11.78
C ILE A 74 6.66 -5.20 -13.26
N ALA A 75 7.10 -6.32 -13.84
CA ALA A 75 6.83 -6.65 -15.23
C ALA A 75 5.32 -6.69 -15.51
N GLU A 76 4.55 -7.31 -14.61
CA GLU A 76 3.10 -7.37 -14.68
C GLU A 76 2.44 -6.00 -14.58
N ALA A 77 2.87 -5.17 -13.65
CA ALA A 77 2.39 -3.79 -13.51
C ALA A 77 2.66 -2.95 -14.76
N ARG A 78 3.85 -3.10 -15.38
CA ARG A 78 4.22 -2.43 -16.64
C ARG A 78 3.31 -2.85 -17.79
N ARG A 79 2.96 -4.13 -17.89
CA ARG A 79 2.03 -4.64 -18.93
C ARG A 79 0.61 -4.09 -18.75
N ARG A 80 0.11 -4.06 -17.52
CA ARG A 80 -1.26 -3.58 -17.23
C ARG A 80 -1.41 -2.06 -17.32
N HIS A 81 -0.33 -1.31 -17.12
CA HIS A 81 -0.36 0.14 -17.02
C HIS A 81 0.70 0.78 -17.93
N PRO A 82 0.50 0.82 -19.26
CA PRO A 82 1.51 1.30 -20.21
C PRO A 82 1.90 2.76 -19.97
N LYS A 83 0.95 3.62 -19.56
CA LYS A 83 1.24 5.02 -19.19
C LYS A 83 2.19 5.14 -18.00
N LEU A 84 2.08 4.24 -17.02
CA LEU A 84 3.01 4.20 -15.89
C LEU A 84 4.41 3.78 -16.36
N ALA A 85 4.49 2.75 -17.22
CA ALA A 85 5.75 2.30 -17.79
C ALA A 85 6.44 3.43 -18.57
N GLU A 86 5.71 4.17 -19.39
CA GLU A 86 6.22 5.32 -20.14
C GLU A 86 6.80 6.40 -19.22
N ILE A 87 6.08 6.77 -18.15
CA ILE A 87 6.54 7.75 -17.16
C ILE A 87 7.85 7.29 -16.51
N LEU A 88 7.92 6.02 -16.09
CA LEU A 88 9.10 5.46 -15.42
C LEU A 88 10.30 5.40 -16.37
N ASP A 89 10.10 4.97 -17.62
CA ASP A 89 11.15 4.91 -18.62
C ASP A 89 11.67 6.32 -18.98
N LYS A 90 10.78 7.32 -19.05
CA LYS A 90 11.16 8.72 -19.25
C LYS A 90 11.96 9.26 -18.05
N TYR A 91 11.52 8.95 -16.83
CA TYR A 91 12.19 9.38 -15.61
C TYR A 91 13.62 8.85 -15.53
N TRP A 92 13.83 7.57 -15.85
CA TRP A 92 15.16 6.96 -15.77
C TRP A 92 16.13 7.43 -16.85
N LYS A 93 15.62 7.90 -17.99
CA LYS A 93 16.44 8.55 -19.02
C LYS A 93 17.03 9.87 -18.53
N THR A 94 16.29 10.61 -17.71
CA THR A 94 16.73 11.92 -17.19
C THR A 94 17.43 11.82 -15.84
N HIS A 95 17.25 10.72 -15.11
CA HIS A 95 17.89 10.43 -13.83
C HIS A 95 18.49 9.02 -13.86
N PRO A 96 19.62 8.83 -14.59
CA PRO A 96 20.29 7.54 -14.62
C PRO A 96 20.77 7.18 -13.21
N ARG A 97 20.50 5.96 -12.74
CA ARG A 97 21.14 5.46 -11.50
C ARG A 97 22.63 5.30 -11.77
N ASP A 98 23.42 6.25 -11.29
CA ASP A 98 24.86 6.12 -11.22
C ASP A 98 25.24 4.96 -10.31
N ASN A 99 25.81 3.91 -10.90
CA ASN A 99 26.78 3.06 -10.22
C ASN A 99 27.93 2.60 -11.14
N LYS A 100 28.23 3.38 -12.18
CA LYS A 100 29.40 3.11 -13.04
C LYS A 100 30.74 3.47 -12.37
N GLN A 101 30.76 4.22 -11.26
CA GLN A 101 32.01 4.61 -10.60
C GLN A 101 32.58 3.58 -9.60
N GLN A 102 31.83 2.58 -9.11
CA GLN A 102 32.37 1.62 -8.13
C GLN A 102 32.93 0.31 -8.69
N ARG A 103 32.75 -0.02 -9.98
CA ARG A 103 33.31 -1.26 -10.56
C ARG A 103 34.70 -1.15 -11.19
N GLN A 104 35.26 0.06 -11.33
CA GLN A 104 36.59 0.23 -11.95
C GLN A 104 37.78 0.26 -10.97
N LYS A 105 37.57 0.23 -9.65
CA LYS A 105 38.69 0.27 -8.68
C LYS A 105 39.18 -1.09 -8.13
N VAL A 106 38.64 -2.23 -8.60
CA VAL A 106 39.01 -3.54 -8.03
C VAL A 106 39.87 -4.42 -8.95
N ASN A 107 40.16 -3.99 -10.19
CA ASN A 107 40.95 -4.78 -11.15
C ASN A 107 42.30 -4.11 -11.46
N GLY A 108 43.10 -3.81 -10.43
CA GLY A 108 44.42 -3.22 -10.62
C GLY A 108 45.28 -3.24 -9.37
N SER A 109 45.79 -4.41 -9.00
CA SER A 109 47.08 -4.61 -8.30
C SER A 109 47.57 -6.01 -8.59
#